data_AF-A0A1V9YWB3-F1
#
_entry.id   AF-A0A1V9YWB3-F1
#
_cell.length_a   1.000
_cell.length_b   1.000
_cell.length_c   1.000
_cell.angle_alpha   90.00
_cell.angle_beta   90.00
_cell.angle_gamma   90.00
#
_symmetry.space_group_name_H-M   'P 1'
#
loop_
_entity.id
_entity.type
_entity.pdbx_description
1 polymer ?
#
loop_
_entity_poly.entity_id
_entity_poly.type
_entity_poly.pdbx_seq_one_letter_code
_entity_poly.pdbx_strand_id
1 'polypeptide(L)'
;MLVQGTEASVVVTTSNGSEAILLNFIALVSLVGYVFFFVWIILYLRRTDRWIRSRPATENTQQMRFSMVKCNVSSVVWMLHRNSMTITGFLGLVAWHIGASQASCSWGAATSVSVDPIYACTCNAVGHFSTFGEWIRLLSYAWVFFALVFMDLMPGIGIHFKGYAVAVLLLSFVPLAVWAIVLAELLKVRAGLPALAWIHSQLYLFLLWLIVIAIMRSRFARPYIVLVEYCLVKIGMRKQAIDRKSPFRVLIGEYFWTQAHLVRPEETAYVPMSVLLQTKGVDISNIQDHSYYTYGMEVHPDDKIQHPAWVHTQLEYYVRVH
;
A
#
# COMPACT_ATOMS: atom_id res chain seq x y z
N MET A 1 -1.23 19.68 -57.13
CA MET A 1 -1.29 20.23 -55.75
C MET A 1 -1.77 19.11 -54.82
N LEU A 2 -0.85 18.42 -54.15
CA LEU A 2 -1.13 17.28 -53.24
C LEU A 2 0.00 17.20 -52.20
N VAL A 3 0.38 18.32 -51.55
CA VAL A 3 1.58 18.36 -50.67
C VAL A 3 1.42 19.32 -49.48
N GLN A 4 0.24 19.37 -48.83
CA GLN A 4 0.09 20.11 -47.56
C GLN A 4 -0.51 19.25 -46.41
N GLY A 5 -0.92 18.01 -46.68
CA GLY A 5 -1.49 17.12 -45.65
C GLY A 5 -0.45 16.35 -44.83
N THR A 6 0.69 16.01 -45.44
CA THR A 6 1.75 15.22 -44.79
C THR A 6 2.55 16.02 -43.76
N GLU A 7 2.77 17.32 -43.98
CA GLU A 7 3.49 18.17 -43.01
C GLU A 7 2.68 18.44 -41.74
N ALA A 8 1.36 18.63 -41.86
CA ALA A 8 0.48 18.75 -40.70
C ALA A 8 0.39 17.44 -39.91
N SER A 9 0.39 16.29 -40.59
CA SER A 9 0.49 14.97 -39.94
C SER A 9 1.81 14.81 -39.19
N VAL A 10 2.92 15.28 -39.74
CA VAL A 10 4.25 15.21 -39.10
C VAL A 10 4.33 16.17 -37.90
N VAL A 11 3.75 17.36 -37.99
CA VAL A 11 3.68 18.30 -36.84
C VAL A 11 2.78 17.76 -35.72
N VAL A 12 1.70 17.05 -36.06
CA VAL A 12 0.83 16.40 -35.07
C VAL A 12 1.48 15.14 -34.47
N THR A 13 2.24 14.35 -35.24
CA THR A 13 3.00 13.19 -34.71
C THR A 13 4.27 13.55 -33.95
N THR A 14 4.89 14.71 -34.24
CA THR A 14 6.00 15.28 -33.45
C THR A 14 5.52 16.00 -32.19
N SER A 15 4.22 16.25 -32.07
CA SER A 15 3.66 16.85 -30.86
C SER A 15 3.64 15.82 -29.73
N ASN A 16 4.55 15.99 -28.77
CA ASN A 16 4.61 15.31 -27.47
C ASN A 16 3.34 15.52 -26.59
N GLY A 17 2.25 16.06 -27.16
CA GLY A 17 1.03 16.40 -26.46
C GLY A 17 0.34 15.19 -25.84
N SER A 18 0.37 14.02 -26.50
CA SER A 18 -0.27 12.80 -25.98
C SER A 18 0.37 12.30 -24.67
N GLU A 19 1.70 12.27 -24.59
CA GLU A 19 2.42 11.81 -23.39
C GLU A 19 2.20 12.74 -22.20
N ALA A 20 2.24 14.06 -22.44
CA ALA A 20 2.00 15.08 -21.42
C ALA A 20 0.54 15.08 -20.94
N ILE A 21 -0.43 14.91 -21.84
CA ILE A 21 -1.85 14.79 -21.49
C ILE A 21 -2.09 13.55 -20.63
N LEU A 22 -1.53 12.39 -21.00
CA LEU A 22 -1.69 11.17 -20.20
C LEU A 22 -1.08 11.33 -18.81
N LEU A 23 0.12 11.89 -18.69
CA LEU A 23 0.77 12.15 -17.41
C LEU A 23 -0.03 13.11 -16.54
N ASN A 24 -0.53 14.20 -17.11
CA ASN A 24 -1.38 15.16 -16.39
C ASN A 24 -2.68 14.51 -15.92
N PHE A 25 -3.29 13.65 -16.74
CA PHE A 25 -4.49 12.90 -16.35
C PHE A 25 -4.20 11.93 -15.21
N ILE A 26 -3.13 11.14 -15.29
CA ILE A 26 -2.70 10.21 -14.23
C ILE A 26 -2.41 10.98 -12.94
N ALA A 27 -1.70 12.10 -13.02
CA ALA A 27 -1.39 12.95 -11.88
C ALA A 27 -2.66 13.54 -11.25
N LEU A 28 -3.63 13.97 -12.05
CA LEU A 28 -4.91 14.49 -11.58
C LEU A 28 -5.72 13.42 -10.85
N VAL A 29 -5.84 12.22 -11.43
CA VAL A 29 -6.52 11.07 -10.80
C VAL A 29 -5.83 10.72 -9.48
N SER A 30 -4.49 10.69 -9.47
CA SER A 30 -3.71 10.46 -8.26
C SER A 30 -3.98 11.52 -7.20
N LEU A 31 -4.02 12.81 -7.58
CA LEU A 31 -4.28 13.93 -6.67
C LEU A 31 -5.68 13.83 -6.05
N VAL A 32 -6.71 13.59 -6.87
CA VAL A 32 -8.09 13.41 -6.40
C VAL A 32 -8.18 12.23 -5.44
N GLY A 33 -7.51 11.11 -5.76
CA GLY A 33 -7.49 9.95 -4.88
C GLY A 33 -6.77 10.21 -3.55
N TYR A 34 -5.70 11.02 -3.51
CA TYR A 34 -5.06 11.42 -2.26
C TYR A 34 -5.91 12.40 -1.43
N VAL A 35 -6.63 13.33 -2.08
CA VAL A 35 -7.62 14.19 -1.39
C VAL A 35 -8.72 13.33 -0.77
N PHE A 36 -9.25 12.37 -1.54
CA PHE A 36 -10.21 11.38 -1.04
C PHE A 36 -9.65 10.63 0.18
N PHE A 37 -8.42 10.12 0.09
CA PHE A 37 -7.76 9.41 1.19
C PHE A 37 -7.66 10.25 2.46
N PHE A 38 -7.22 11.51 2.32
CA PHE A 38 -7.09 12.44 3.44
C PHE A 38 -8.42 12.76 4.11
N VAL A 39 -9.48 12.99 3.33
CA VAL A 39 -10.84 13.21 3.86
C VAL A 39 -11.31 12.00 4.67
N TRP A 40 -11.09 10.79 4.17
CA TRP A 40 -11.49 9.58 4.89
C TRP A 40 -10.70 9.34 6.17
N ILE A 41 -9.42 9.71 6.23
CA ILE A 41 -8.65 9.73 7.48
C ILE A 41 -9.32 10.63 8.51
N ILE A 42 -9.69 11.86 8.13
CA ILE A 42 -10.35 12.81 9.04
C ILE A 42 -11.70 12.25 9.52
N LEU A 43 -12.52 11.74 8.60
CA LEU A 43 -13.83 11.17 8.94
C LEU A 43 -13.70 9.96 9.86
N TYR A 44 -12.74 9.07 9.59
CA TYR A 44 -12.47 7.89 10.41
C TYR A 44 -12.04 8.27 11.83
N LEU A 45 -11.11 9.23 11.96
CA LEU A 45 -10.68 9.75 13.27
C LEU A 45 -11.84 10.34 14.06
N ARG A 46 -12.69 11.16 13.41
CA ARG A 46 -13.87 11.75 14.03
C ARG A 46 -14.89 10.70 14.46
N ARG A 47 -15.18 9.70 13.62
CA ARG A 47 -16.13 8.61 13.94
C ARG A 47 -15.63 7.81 15.13
N THR A 48 -14.34 7.45 15.15
CA THR A 48 -13.76 6.63 16.21
C THR A 48 -13.69 7.40 17.54
N ASP A 49 -13.31 8.68 17.52
CA ASP A 49 -13.31 9.53 18.72
C ASP A 49 -14.71 9.70 19.31
N ARG A 50 -15.73 9.97 18.47
CA ARG A 50 -17.13 10.02 18.94
C ARG A 50 -17.58 8.71 19.56
N TRP A 51 -17.25 7.59 18.92
CA TRP A 51 -17.59 6.25 19.40
C TRP A 51 -16.97 5.92 20.76
N ILE A 52 -15.70 6.29 20.99
CA ILE A 52 -15.04 6.14 22.30
C ILE A 52 -15.72 7.03 23.34
N ARG A 53 -16.07 8.27 22.99
CA ARG A 53 -16.72 9.22 23.93
C ARG A 53 -18.13 8.80 24.33
N SER A 54 -18.83 8.07 23.47
CA SER A 54 -20.17 7.55 23.77
C SER A 54 -20.18 6.29 24.65
N ARG A 55 -19.02 5.76 25.04
CA ARG A 55 -18.95 4.53 25.84
C ARG A 55 -19.32 4.75 27.31
N PRO A 56 -19.99 3.77 27.94
CA PRO A 56 -20.31 3.85 29.36
C PRO A 56 -19.04 3.85 30.22
N ALA A 57 -19.12 4.43 31.42
CA ALA A 57 -17.99 4.52 32.35
C ALA A 57 -17.45 3.16 32.82
N THR A 58 -18.22 2.09 32.63
CA THR A 58 -17.84 0.71 32.95
C THR A 58 -16.84 0.11 31.96
N GLU A 59 -16.75 0.64 30.74
CA GLU A 59 -15.78 0.17 29.74
C GLU A 59 -14.42 0.83 29.94
N ASN A 60 -13.33 0.08 29.68
CA ASN A 60 -11.97 0.60 29.76
C ASN A 60 -11.63 1.49 28.56
N THR A 61 -12.18 2.71 28.57
CA THR A 61 -12.00 3.70 27.50
C THR A 61 -10.54 4.12 27.31
N GLN A 62 -9.69 3.98 28.34
CA GLN A 62 -8.25 4.28 28.24
C GLN A 62 -7.53 3.29 27.34
N GLN A 63 -7.77 1.98 27.52
CA GLN A 63 -7.24 0.94 26.64
C GLN A 63 -7.72 1.11 25.19
N MET A 64 -8.99 1.50 24.99
CA MET A 64 -9.52 1.76 23.65
C MET A 64 -8.82 2.95 22.97
N ARG A 65 -8.62 4.06 23.70
CA ARG A 65 -7.87 5.23 23.19
C ARG A 65 -6.43 4.87 22.87
N PHE A 66 -5.76 4.11 23.74
CA PHE A 66 -4.41 3.64 23.49
C PHE A 66 -4.34 2.81 22.20
N SER A 67 -5.29 1.89 22.02
CA SER A 67 -5.37 1.04 20.81
C SER A 67 -5.62 1.86 19.54
N MET A 68 -6.42 2.92 19.62
CA MET A 68 -6.67 3.85 18.52
C MET A 68 -5.39 4.63 18.15
N VAL A 69 -4.69 5.19 19.14
CA VAL A 69 -3.43 5.95 18.90
C VAL A 69 -2.34 5.04 18.34
N LYS A 70 -2.30 3.78 18.80
CA LYS A 70 -1.34 2.79 18.33
C LYS A 70 -1.67 2.25 16.93
N CYS A 71 -2.90 2.40 16.48
CA CYS A 71 -3.32 1.94 15.17
C CYS A 71 -2.77 2.86 14.07
N ASN A 72 -2.20 2.27 13.01
CA ASN A 72 -1.83 3.00 11.81
C ASN A 72 -3.09 3.37 11.00
N VAL A 73 -3.65 4.55 11.26
CA VAL A 73 -4.89 5.04 10.65
C VAL A 73 -4.81 5.08 9.12
N SER A 74 -3.65 5.42 8.55
CA SER A 74 -3.46 5.39 7.10
C SER A 74 -3.66 3.99 6.54
N SER A 75 -3.17 2.96 7.25
CA SER A 75 -3.37 1.56 6.85
C SER A 75 -4.83 1.13 6.98
N VAL A 76 -5.55 1.61 8.01
CA VAL A 76 -6.99 1.36 8.19
C VAL A 76 -7.78 1.88 6.99
N VAL A 77 -7.62 3.16 6.67
CA VAL A 77 -8.36 3.79 5.57
C VAL A 77 -7.99 3.15 4.23
N TRP A 78 -6.71 2.79 4.05
CA TRP A 78 -6.27 2.08 2.86
C TRP A 78 -6.99 0.76 2.70
N MET A 79 -7.08 -0.04 3.76
CA MET A 79 -7.76 -1.34 3.73
C MET A 79 -9.29 -1.21 3.55
N LEU A 80 -9.90 -0.19 4.15
CA LEU A 80 -11.34 0.10 3.98
C LEU A 80 -11.69 0.44 2.53
N HIS A 81 -10.89 1.30 1.89
CA HIS A 81 -11.08 1.76 0.51
C HIS A 81 -10.11 1.12 -0.48
N ARG A 82 -9.77 -0.16 -0.25
CA ARG A 82 -8.67 -0.86 -0.92
C ARG A 82 -8.67 -0.72 -2.44
N ASN A 83 -9.81 -0.90 -3.10
CA ASN A 83 -9.88 -0.86 -4.56
C ASN A 83 -9.47 0.52 -5.11
N SER A 84 -10.08 1.58 -4.60
CA SER A 84 -9.80 2.96 -5.01
C SER A 84 -8.35 3.35 -4.68
N MET A 85 -7.87 2.98 -3.49
CA MET A 85 -6.50 3.28 -3.07
C MET A 85 -5.45 2.50 -3.85
N THR A 86 -5.74 1.25 -4.23
CA THR A 86 -4.84 0.44 -5.06
C THR A 86 -4.69 1.05 -6.45
N ILE A 87 -5.80 1.44 -7.09
CA ILE A 87 -5.78 2.09 -8.40
C ILE A 87 -5.01 3.42 -8.33
N THR A 88 -5.37 4.27 -7.37
CA THR A 88 -4.74 5.60 -7.19
C THR A 88 -3.25 5.46 -6.91
N GLY A 89 -2.87 4.60 -5.96
CA GLY A 89 -1.48 4.39 -5.59
C GLY A 89 -0.65 3.79 -6.71
N PHE A 90 -1.22 2.87 -7.49
CA PHE A 90 -0.56 2.28 -8.64
C PHE A 90 -0.33 3.30 -9.77
N LEU A 91 -1.35 4.06 -10.12
CA LEU A 91 -1.25 5.14 -11.11
C LEU A 91 -0.24 6.21 -10.67
N GLY A 92 -0.28 6.61 -9.39
CA GLY A 92 0.71 7.51 -8.80
C GLY A 92 2.13 6.95 -8.89
N LEU A 93 2.33 5.66 -8.61
CA LEU A 93 3.62 5.00 -8.71
C LEU A 93 4.19 5.05 -10.14
N VAL A 94 3.36 4.79 -11.15
CA VAL A 94 3.76 4.86 -12.56
C VAL A 94 4.12 6.31 -12.94
N ALA A 95 3.28 7.28 -12.58
CA ALA A 95 3.57 8.70 -12.85
C ALA A 95 4.84 9.19 -12.15
N TRP A 96 5.05 8.78 -10.90
CA TRP A 96 6.29 9.06 -10.18
C TRP A 96 7.49 8.50 -10.91
N HIS A 97 7.44 7.22 -11.31
CA HIS A 97 8.56 6.60 -12.01
C HIS A 97 8.90 7.41 -13.28
N ILE A 98 7.91 7.73 -14.10
CA ILE A 98 8.13 8.48 -15.34
C ILE A 98 8.79 9.83 -15.05
N GLY A 99 8.26 10.59 -14.08
CA GLY A 99 8.81 11.89 -13.71
C GLY A 99 10.22 11.81 -13.14
N ALA A 100 10.47 10.87 -12.22
CA ALA A 100 11.74 10.73 -11.52
C ALA A 100 12.85 10.17 -12.43
N SER A 101 12.51 9.25 -13.34
CA SER A 101 13.42 8.76 -14.38
C SER A 101 13.58 9.72 -15.56
N GLN A 102 12.83 10.84 -15.58
CA GLN A 102 12.77 11.77 -16.71
C GLN A 102 12.54 11.02 -18.04
N ALA A 103 11.71 9.97 -17.99
CA ALA A 103 11.42 9.15 -19.16
C ALA A 103 10.59 9.97 -20.15
N SER A 104 11.19 10.29 -21.28
CA SER A 104 10.54 11.00 -22.38
C SER A 104 10.93 10.34 -23.68
N CYS A 105 9.99 10.28 -24.61
CA CYS A 105 10.23 9.72 -25.92
C CYS A 105 9.73 10.70 -26.98
N SER A 106 10.56 10.97 -27.97
CA SER A 106 10.20 11.86 -29.07
C SER A 106 10.78 11.36 -30.38
N TRP A 107 10.11 11.70 -31.47
CA TRP A 107 10.69 11.56 -32.80
C TRP A 107 11.89 12.49 -32.93
N GLY A 108 13.04 11.96 -33.37
CA GLY A 108 14.18 12.78 -33.74
C GLY A 108 13.82 13.73 -34.87
N ALA A 109 14.44 14.91 -34.90
CA ALA A 109 14.26 15.84 -36.00
C ALA A 109 14.65 15.16 -37.33
N ALA A 110 13.73 15.11 -38.29
CA ALA A 110 14.02 14.58 -39.61
C ALA A 110 14.97 15.55 -40.33
N THR A 111 16.23 15.13 -40.54
CA THR A 111 17.24 15.91 -41.26
C THR A 111 17.10 15.78 -42.78
N SER A 112 16.33 14.80 -43.26
CA SER A 112 16.02 14.55 -44.67
C SER A 112 14.70 13.79 -44.81
N VAL A 113 13.94 14.04 -45.88
CA VAL A 113 12.69 13.33 -46.23
C VAL A 113 12.98 11.87 -46.66
N SER A 114 14.24 11.54 -46.98
CA SER A 114 14.67 10.20 -47.37
C SER A 114 14.94 9.25 -46.20
N VAL A 115 14.85 9.73 -44.95
CA VAL A 115 15.17 8.96 -43.75
C VAL A 115 13.98 9.07 -42.80
N ASP A 116 13.41 7.92 -42.43
CA ASP A 116 12.36 7.88 -41.42
C ASP A 116 12.91 8.40 -40.09
N PRO A 117 12.22 9.34 -39.41
CA PRO A 117 12.67 9.84 -38.13
C PRO A 117 12.76 8.70 -37.12
N ILE A 118 13.86 8.65 -36.37
CA ILE A 118 14.07 7.63 -35.34
C ILE A 118 13.32 8.06 -34.07
N TYR A 119 12.42 7.22 -33.57
CA TYR A 119 11.81 7.42 -32.26
C TYR A 119 12.83 7.10 -31.17
N ALA A 120 13.28 8.12 -30.44
CA ALA A 120 14.28 7.98 -29.40
C ALA A 120 13.67 8.25 -28.03
N CYS A 121 14.02 7.41 -27.06
CA CYS A 121 13.64 7.60 -25.67
C CYS A 121 14.86 7.96 -24.83
N THR A 122 14.75 9.01 -24.03
CA THR A 122 15.71 9.32 -22.98
C THR A 122 15.15 8.86 -21.64
N CYS A 123 15.98 8.21 -20.83
CA CYS A 123 15.59 7.75 -19.50
C CYS A 123 16.81 7.73 -18.58
N ASN A 124 16.72 8.40 -17.44
CA ASN A 124 17.70 8.39 -16.39
C ASN A 124 17.34 7.30 -15.36
N ALA A 125 17.98 6.14 -15.45
CA ALA A 125 17.67 5.00 -14.58
C ALA A 125 17.95 5.25 -13.10
N VAL A 126 18.89 6.15 -12.79
CA VAL A 126 19.22 6.56 -11.41
C VAL A 126 18.60 7.91 -11.05
N GLY A 127 17.68 8.42 -11.87
CA GLY A 127 17.03 9.71 -11.66
C GLY A 127 16.30 9.82 -10.32
N HIS A 128 15.82 8.69 -9.79
CA HIS A 128 15.21 8.54 -8.46
C HIS A 128 16.13 8.93 -7.29
N PHE A 129 17.45 9.06 -7.54
CA PHE A 129 18.45 9.48 -6.55
C PHE A 129 19.11 10.82 -6.89
N SER A 130 18.66 11.49 -7.96
CA SER A 130 19.32 12.67 -8.51
C SER A 130 19.31 13.88 -7.58
N THR A 131 18.26 14.03 -6.77
CA THR A 131 18.09 15.17 -5.86
C THR A 131 17.51 14.73 -4.53
N PHE A 132 17.70 15.54 -3.49
CA PHE A 132 17.09 15.32 -2.18
C PHE A 132 15.55 15.24 -2.26
N GLY A 133 14.93 16.00 -3.18
CA GLY A 133 13.49 15.91 -3.45
C GLY A 133 13.09 14.52 -3.96
N GLU A 134 13.87 13.92 -4.85
CA GLU A 134 13.59 12.55 -5.34
C GLU A 134 13.78 11.49 -4.25
N TRP A 135 14.70 11.68 -3.30
CA TRP A 135 14.79 10.80 -2.12
C TRP A 135 13.54 10.84 -1.25
N ILE A 136 12.97 12.03 -1.02
CA ILE A 136 11.71 12.18 -0.27
C ILE A 136 10.56 11.51 -1.04
N ARG A 137 10.49 11.71 -2.36
CA ARG A 137 9.47 11.07 -3.20
C ARG A 137 9.63 9.56 -3.18
N LEU A 138 10.84 9.02 -3.30
CA LEU A 138 11.12 7.60 -3.23
C LEU A 138 10.69 7.00 -1.88
N LEU A 139 10.97 7.67 -0.77
CA LEU A 139 10.49 7.23 0.55
C LEU A 139 8.95 7.24 0.64
N SER A 140 8.31 8.26 0.06
CA SER A 140 6.85 8.38 0.03
C SER A 140 6.23 7.26 -0.80
N TYR A 141 6.80 6.96 -1.98
CA TYR A 141 6.36 5.88 -2.85
C TYR A 141 6.76 4.50 -2.34
N ALA A 142 7.78 4.37 -1.49
CA ALA A 142 8.08 3.13 -0.79
C ALA A 142 6.92 2.74 0.13
N TRP A 143 6.30 3.70 0.81
CA TRP A 143 5.09 3.44 1.59
C TRP A 143 3.92 3.02 0.70
N VAL A 144 3.70 3.70 -0.44
CA VAL A 144 2.65 3.32 -1.40
C VAL A 144 2.88 1.91 -1.95
N PHE A 145 4.12 1.57 -2.29
CA PHE A 145 4.49 0.23 -2.74
C PHE A 145 4.25 -0.81 -1.65
N PHE A 146 4.58 -0.51 -0.39
CA PHE A 146 4.24 -1.36 0.75
C PHE A 146 2.73 -1.61 0.84
N ALA A 147 1.95 -0.54 0.69
CA ALA A 147 0.49 -0.59 0.75
C ALA A 147 -0.14 -1.40 -0.40
N LEU A 148 0.44 -1.33 -1.60
CA LEU A 148 0.03 -2.10 -2.77
C LEU A 148 0.37 -3.59 -2.64
N VAL A 149 1.55 -3.91 -2.11
CA VAL A 149 2.13 -5.26 -2.23
C VAL A 149 1.98 -6.08 -0.95
N PHE A 150 2.17 -5.49 0.23
CA PHE A 150 2.40 -6.23 1.47
C PHE A 150 1.48 -5.89 2.65
N MET A 151 0.77 -4.76 2.62
CA MET A 151 -0.04 -4.30 3.75
C MET A 151 -1.10 -5.31 4.20
N ASP A 152 -1.69 -6.05 3.26
CA ASP A 152 -2.66 -7.11 3.56
C ASP A 152 -2.04 -8.45 3.99
N LEU A 153 -0.74 -8.64 3.74
CA LEU A 153 0.00 -9.86 4.08
C LEU A 153 0.66 -9.77 5.46
N MET A 154 0.66 -8.58 6.07
CA MET A 154 1.31 -8.31 7.35
C MET A 154 0.36 -7.66 8.36
N PRO A 155 -0.75 -8.32 8.74
CA PRO A 155 -1.67 -7.79 9.74
C PRO A 155 -0.94 -7.51 11.05
N GLY A 156 -1.17 -6.33 11.63
CA GLY A 156 -0.59 -5.91 12.90
C GLY A 156 0.84 -5.36 12.85
N ILE A 157 1.54 -5.43 11.71
CA ILE A 157 2.92 -4.90 11.62
C ILE A 157 2.99 -3.40 11.90
N GLY A 158 1.93 -2.66 11.54
CA GLY A 158 1.83 -1.21 11.72
C GLY A 158 1.67 -0.74 13.16
N ILE A 159 1.46 -1.66 14.11
CA ILE A 159 1.23 -1.35 15.54
C ILE A 159 2.54 -1.01 16.25
N HIS A 160 3.66 -1.57 15.79
CA HIS A 160 4.96 -1.35 16.37
C HIS A 160 5.86 -0.58 15.42
N PHE A 161 6.17 0.67 15.77
CA PHE A 161 6.92 1.59 14.91
C PHE A 161 8.22 1.00 14.35
N LYS A 162 9.07 0.38 15.19
CA LYS A 162 10.34 -0.20 14.71
C LYS A 162 10.12 -1.35 13.74
N GLY A 163 9.16 -2.23 14.03
CA GLY A 163 8.80 -3.35 13.16
C GLY A 163 8.25 -2.86 11.82
N TYR A 164 7.38 -1.86 11.88
CA TYR A 164 6.81 -1.21 10.72
C TYR A 164 7.86 -0.52 9.85
N ALA A 165 8.76 0.26 10.45
CA ALA A 165 9.83 0.95 9.73
C ALA A 165 10.75 -0.04 9.01
N VAL A 166 11.15 -1.13 9.68
CA VAL A 166 11.98 -2.17 9.06
C VAL A 166 11.22 -2.91 7.96
N ALA A 167 9.93 -3.19 8.14
CA ALA A 167 9.11 -3.81 7.11
C ALA A 167 8.98 -2.90 5.87
N VAL A 168 8.68 -1.62 6.03
CA VAL A 168 8.59 -0.66 4.90
C VAL A 168 9.95 -0.49 4.22
N LEU A 169 11.04 -0.42 4.99
CA LEU A 169 12.38 -0.28 4.43
C LEU A 169 12.77 -1.51 3.60
N LEU A 170 12.66 -2.70 4.17
CA LEU A 170 13.13 -3.93 3.54
C LEU A 170 12.13 -4.47 2.51
N LEU A 171 10.83 -4.46 2.76
CA LEU A 171 9.86 -4.99 1.79
C LEU A 171 9.50 -3.99 0.70
N SER A 172 9.83 -2.71 0.85
CA SER A 172 9.35 -1.72 -0.10
C SER A 172 10.40 -0.73 -0.54
N PHE A 173 11.08 -0.02 0.35
CA PHE A 173 12.10 0.94 -0.09
C PHE A 173 13.20 0.28 -0.93
N VAL A 174 13.79 -0.81 -0.43
CA VAL A 174 14.87 -1.53 -1.14
C VAL A 174 14.38 -2.14 -2.46
N PRO A 175 13.29 -2.94 -2.50
CA PRO A 175 12.77 -3.48 -3.76
C PRO A 175 12.33 -2.39 -4.73
N LEU A 176 11.69 -1.33 -4.26
CA LEU A 176 11.24 -0.23 -5.11
C LEU A 176 12.44 0.45 -5.78
N ALA A 177 13.49 0.77 -5.01
CA ALA A 177 14.72 1.35 -5.52
C ALA A 177 15.37 0.46 -6.59
N VAL A 178 15.53 -0.83 -6.32
CA VAL A 178 16.16 -1.79 -7.25
C VAL A 178 15.32 -1.94 -8.52
N TRP A 179 14.02 -2.21 -8.38
CA TRP A 179 13.13 -2.38 -9.52
C TRP A 179 12.98 -1.10 -10.32
N ALA A 180 12.98 0.08 -9.70
CA ALA A 180 12.92 1.35 -10.42
C ALA A 180 14.09 1.50 -11.41
N ILE A 181 15.31 1.13 -11.00
CA ILE A 181 16.48 1.13 -11.89
C ILE A 181 16.30 0.09 -13.01
N VAL A 182 15.92 -1.15 -12.66
CA VAL A 182 15.76 -2.25 -13.63
C VAL A 182 14.71 -1.90 -14.69
N LEU A 183 13.54 -1.40 -14.27
CA LEU A 183 12.46 -1.06 -15.21
C LEU A 183 12.82 0.14 -16.10
N ALA A 184 13.59 1.10 -15.59
CA ALA A 184 14.11 2.21 -16.40
C ALA A 184 15.09 1.72 -17.48
N GLU A 185 15.97 0.77 -17.16
CA GLU A 185 16.85 0.14 -18.16
C GLU A 185 16.05 -0.69 -19.18
N LEU A 186 15.03 -1.44 -18.74
CA LEU A 186 14.13 -2.16 -19.65
C LEU A 186 13.37 -1.23 -20.59
N LEU A 187 13.05 0.00 -20.16
CA LEU A 187 12.41 1.00 -21.01
C LEU A 187 13.35 1.46 -22.13
N LYS A 188 14.65 1.63 -21.86
CA LYS A 188 15.66 1.92 -22.89
C LYS A 188 15.80 0.76 -23.88
N VAL A 189 15.89 -0.47 -23.38
CA VAL A 189 16.00 -1.68 -24.23
C VAL A 189 14.79 -1.81 -25.15
N ARG A 190 13.59 -1.52 -24.64
CA ARG A 190 12.35 -1.54 -25.43
C ARG A 190 12.39 -0.57 -26.62
N ALA A 191 13.06 0.57 -26.52
CA ALA A 191 13.21 1.50 -27.65
C ALA A 191 14.08 0.91 -28.79
N GLY A 192 15.00 -0.03 -28.47
CA GLY A 192 15.85 -0.70 -29.46
C GLY A 192 15.28 -2.00 -30.03
N LEU A 193 14.12 -2.48 -29.56
CA LEU A 193 13.52 -3.75 -29.97
C LEU A 193 12.32 -3.53 -30.91
N PRO A 194 12.41 -3.88 -32.20
CA PRO A 194 11.32 -3.67 -33.16
C PRO A 194 10.00 -4.34 -32.74
N ALA A 195 10.08 -5.51 -32.12
CA ALA A 195 8.90 -6.26 -31.66
C ALA A 195 8.11 -5.55 -30.54
N LEU A 196 8.73 -4.62 -29.81
CA LEU A 196 8.11 -3.86 -28.72
C LEU A 196 7.89 -2.39 -29.07
N ALA A 197 8.33 -1.95 -30.26
CA ALA A 197 8.24 -0.56 -30.69
C ALA A 197 6.79 -0.04 -30.69
N TRP A 198 5.83 -0.90 -31.06
CA TRP A 198 4.40 -0.56 -31.13
C TRP A 198 3.73 -0.26 -29.77
N ILE A 199 4.34 -0.62 -28.63
CA ILE A 199 3.63 -0.70 -27.34
C ILE A 199 3.44 0.64 -26.59
N HIS A 200 3.72 1.86 -27.05
CA HIS A 200 3.80 3.09 -26.17
C HIS A 200 4.60 2.98 -24.84
N SER A 201 5.55 3.89 -24.60
CA SER A 201 6.47 3.87 -23.44
C SER A 201 5.76 3.68 -22.08
N GLN A 202 4.73 4.49 -21.83
CA GLN A 202 3.94 4.54 -20.60
C GLN A 202 3.14 3.25 -20.32
N LEU A 203 2.52 2.64 -21.34
CA LEU A 203 1.80 1.38 -21.19
C LEU A 203 2.77 0.23 -20.88
N TYR A 204 3.95 0.22 -21.51
CA TYR A 204 4.97 -0.78 -21.21
C TYR A 204 5.43 -0.71 -19.76
N LEU A 205 5.71 0.51 -19.25
CA LEU A 205 6.09 0.70 -17.86
C LEU A 205 4.97 0.30 -16.89
N PHE A 206 3.72 0.61 -17.23
CA PHE A 206 2.54 0.18 -16.47
C PHE A 206 2.50 -1.35 -16.35
N LEU A 207 2.65 -2.08 -17.46
CA LEU A 207 2.66 -3.54 -17.47
C LEU A 207 3.85 -4.12 -16.68
N LEU A 208 5.03 -3.53 -16.81
CA LEU A 208 6.21 -3.94 -16.05
C LEU A 208 6.01 -3.80 -14.54
N TRP A 209 5.41 -2.70 -14.08
CA TRP A 209 5.10 -2.54 -12.65
C TRP A 209 4.07 -3.57 -12.17
N LEU A 210 3.06 -3.90 -12.97
CA LEU A 210 2.13 -4.98 -12.64
C LEU A 210 2.85 -6.32 -12.49
N ILE A 211 3.79 -6.63 -13.39
CA ILE A 211 4.62 -7.83 -13.31
C ILE A 211 5.44 -7.83 -12.02
N VAL A 212 6.10 -6.73 -11.67
CA VAL A 212 6.87 -6.60 -10.43
C VAL A 212 5.97 -6.84 -9.21
N ILE A 213 4.80 -6.20 -9.14
CA ILE A 213 3.85 -6.40 -8.03
C ILE A 213 3.40 -7.86 -7.96
N ALA A 214 3.08 -8.49 -9.09
CA ALA A 214 2.69 -9.90 -9.14
C ALA A 214 3.82 -10.82 -8.67
N ILE A 215 5.07 -10.59 -9.11
CA ILE A 215 6.25 -11.34 -8.68
C ILE A 215 6.45 -11.20 -7.17
N MET A 216 6.39 -9.97 -6.63
CA MET A 216 6.59 -9.68 -5.22
C MET A 216 5.49 -10.29 -4.32
N ARG A 217 4.28 -10.51 -4.86
CA ARG A 217 3.19 -11.22 -4.18
C ARG A 217 3.21 -12.74 -4.39
N SER A 218 4.04 -13.24 -5.30
CA SER A 218 4.10 -14.66 -5.65
C SER A 218 5.09 -15.44 -4.77
N ARG A 219 5.13 -16.76 -5.00
CA ARG A 219 6.11 -17.65 -4.36
C ARG A 219 7.55 -17.34 -4.76
N PHE A 220 7.79 -16.64 -5.87
CA PHE A 220 9.14 -16.29 -6.31
C PHE A 220 9.84 -15.33 -5.34
N ALA A 221 9.11 -14.42 -4.70
CA ALA A 221 9.65 -13.51 -3.71
C ALA A 221 9.78 -14.14 -2.31
N ARG A 222 9.33 -15.38 -2.11
CA ARG A 222 9.33 -16.04 -0.80
C ARG A 222 10.71 -16.10 -0.13
N PRO A 223 11.82 -16.42 -0.81
CA PRO A 223 13.14 -16.42 -0.17
C PRO A 223 13.51 -15.06 0.41
N TYR A 224 13.21 -13.98 -0.32
CA TYR A 224 13.42 -12.62 0.13
C TYR A 224 12.52 -12.26 1.32
N ILE A 225 11.23 -12.62 1.25
CA ILE A 225 10.29 -12.37 2.35
C ILE A 225 10.75 -13.10 3.62
N VAL A 226 11.19 -14.35 3.52
CA VAL A 226 11.73 -15.12 4.67
C VAL A 226 12.96 -14.43 5.28
N LEU A 227 13.85 -13.87 4.47
CA LEU A 227 14.97 -13.07 4.96
C LEU A 227 14.48 -11.85 5.75
N VAL A 228 13.48 -11.13 5.24
CA VAL A 228 12.92 -9.99 5.96
C VAL A 228 12.21 -10.41 7.25
N GLU A 229 11.46 -11.51 7.24
CA GLU A 229 10.85 -12.07 8.44
C GLU A 229 11.91 -12.40 9.50
N TYR A 230 13.07 -12.94 9.09
CA TYR A 230 14.19 -13.17 9.99
C TYR A 230 14.73 -11.85 10.60
N CYS A 231 14.87 -10.79 9.80
CA CYS A 231 15.24 -9.47 10.31
C CYS A 231 14.21 -8.92 11.32
N LEU A 232 12.91 -9.05 11.02
CA LEU A 232 11.83 -8.68 11.92
C LEU A 232 11.88 -9.47 13.23
N VAL A 233 12.20 -10.76 13.14
CA VAL A 233 12.41 -11.64 14.29
C VAL A 233 13.57 -11.17 15.16
N LYS A 234 14.67 -10.70 14.58
CA LYS A 234 15.84 -10.20 15.33
C LYS A 234 15.55 -8.91 16.11
N ILE A 235 14.67 -8.05 15.60
CA ILE A 235 14.27 -6.81 16.29
C ILE A 235 13.11 -7.01 17.27
N GLY A 236 12.75 -8.26 17.57
CA GLY A 236 11.73 -8.58 18.57
C GLY A 236 10.30 -8.61 18.04
N MET A 237 10.08 -8.65 16.73
CA MET A 237 8.75 -8.95 16.18
C MET A 237 8.53 -10.46 16.08
N ARG A 238 7.29 -10.91 16.27
CA ARG A 238 6.88 -12.31 16.19
C ARG A 238 5.47 -12.43 15.63
N LYS A 239 5.17 -13.58 15.03
CA LYS A 239 3.81 -13.94 14.61
C LYS A 239 3.08 -14.60 15.78
N GLN A 240 1.90 -14.10 16.12
CA GLN A 240 0.97 -14.73 17.04
C GLN A 240 -0.09 -15.46 16.22
N ALA A 241 -0.23 -16.78 16.42
CA ALA A 241 -1.26 -17.56 15.76
C ALA A 241 -2.65 -17.24 16.34
N ILE A 242 -3.64 -17.12 15.45
CA ILE A 242 -5.05 -16.95 15.81
C ILE A 242 -5.71 -18.32 15.87
N ASP A 243 -6.50 -18.56 16.91
CA ASP A 243 -7.24 -19.81 17.12
C ASP A 243 -8.01 -20.20 15.85
N ARG A 244 -7.81 -21.46 15.42
CA ARG A 244 -8.54 -22.07 14.29
C ARG A 244 -10.05 -21.91 14.37
N LYS A 245 -10.62 -21.88 15.58
CA LYS A 245 -12.06 -21.73 15.80
C LYS A 245 -12.53 -20.27 15.81
N SER A 246 -11.61 -19.31 15.89
CA SER A 246 -11.96 -17.89 15.95
C SER A 246 -12.40 -17.37 14.57
N PRO A 247 -13.59 -16.75 14.44
CA PRO A 247 -14.01 -16.11 13.19
C PRO A 247 -13.06 -15.01 12.72
N PHE A 248 -12.30 -14.40 13.64
CA PHE A 248 -11.26 -13.43 13.26
C PHE A 248 -10.16 -14.04 12.39
N ARG A 249 -9.91 -15.34 12.46
CA ARG A 249 -8.94 -16.02 11.58
C ARG A 249 -9.32 -15.90 10.11
N VAL A 250 -10.62 -15.93 9.81
CA VAL A 250 -11.12 -15.78 8.43
C VAL A 250 -10.94 -14.34 7.92
N LEU A 251 -11.08 -13.35 8.80
CA LEU A 251 -10.99 -11.94 8.45
C LEU A 251 -9.54 -11.43 8.37
N ILE A 252 -8.69 -11.85 9.31
CA ILE A 252 -7.32 -11.34 9.47
C ILE A 252 -6.30 -12.24 8.76
N GLY A 253 -6.54 -13.55 8.78
CA GLY A 253 -5.57 -14.59 8.39
C GLY A 253 -5.16 -15.46 9.57
N GLU A 254 -4.16 -16.33 9.35
CA GLU A 254 -3.74 -17.32 10.33
C GLU A 254 -2.99 -16.74 11.54
N TYR A 255 -2.41 -15.55 11.37
CA TYR A 255 -1.59 -14.91 12.38
C TYR A 255 -1.66 -13.39 12.26
N PHE A 256 -1.19 -12.70 13.31
CA PHE A 256 -0.86 -11.27 13.26
C PHE A 256 0.54 -11.03 13.84
N TRP A 257 1.18 -9.94 13.44
CA TRP A 257 2.49 -9.52 13.94
C TRP A 257 2.35 -8.76 15.25
N THR A 258 3.16 -9.13 16.25
CA THR A 258 3.22 -8.47 17.56
C THR A 258 4.65 -8.49 18.11
N GLN A 259 4.87 -7.83 19.25
CA GLN A 259 6.15 -7.85 19.94
C GLN A 259 6.36 -9.19 20.67
N ALA A 260 7.60 -9.67 20.71
CA ALA A 260 7.94 -10.99 21.26
C ALA A 260 7.46 -11.21 22.70
N HIS A 261 7.47 -10.17 23.54
CA HIS A 261 7.02 -10.26 24.94
C HIS A 261 5.49 -10.30 25.09
N LEU A 262 4.73 -9.98 24.04
CA LEU A 262 3.26 -10.06 24.01
C LEU A 262 2.78 -11.38 23.39
N VAL A 263 3.68 -12.17 22.82
CA VAL A 263 3.34 -13.47 22.23
C VAL A 263 2.93 -14.43 23.33
N ARG A 264 1.86 -15.15 23.08
CA ARG A 264 1.36 -16.24 23.90
C ARG A 264 1.77 -17.58 23.29
N PRO A 265 2.05 -18.59 24.12
CA PRO A 265 2.46 -19.91 23.65
C PRO A 265 1.35 -20.63 22.86
N GLU A 266 0.09 -20.37 23.20
CA GLU A 266 -1.08 -20.97 22.57
C GLU A 266 -1.68 -20.07 21.49
N GLU A 267 -2.46 -20.67 20.57
CA GLU A 267 -3.28 -19.92 19.61
C GLU A 267 -4.27 -19.03 20.40
N THR A 268 -4.39 -17.75 20.02
CA THR A 268 -5.22 -16.79 20.78
C THR A 268 -6.58 -16.59 20.13
N ALA A 269 -7.64 -16.63 20.96
CA ALA A 269 -8.98 -16.18 20.57
C ALA A 269 -9.14 -14.65 20.68
N TYR A 270 -8.30 -14.01 21.50
CA TYR A 270 -8.28 -12.56 21.70
C TYR A 270 -7.32 -11.88 20.73
N VAL A 271 -7.83 -10.91 19.99
CA VAL A 271 -7.07 -10.11 19.01
C VAL A 271 -7.02 -8.66 19.51
N PRO A 272 -5.86 -7.99 19.43
CA PRO A 272 -5.77 -6.58 19.78
C PRO A 272 -6.66 -5.74 18.87
N MET A 273 -7.38 -4.79 19.47
CA MET A 273 -8.29 -3.88 18.78
C MET A 273 -7.57 -3.11 17.66
N SER A 274 -6.30 -2.73 17.87
CA SER A 274 -5.48 -2.05 16.86
C SER A 274 -5.31 -2.85 15.56
N VAL A 275 -5.31 -4.18 15.60
CA VAL A 275 -5.35 -5.06 14.41
C VAL A 275 -6.76 -5.10 13.82
N LEU A 276 -7.78 -5.22 14.67
CA LEU A 276 -9.17 -5.28 14.23
C LEU A 276 -9.59 -4.02 13.48
N LEU A 277 -9.13 -2.85 13.94
CA LEU A 277 -9.35 -1.57 13.26
C LEU A 277 -8.77 -1.56 11.83
N GLN A 278 -7.69 -2.30 11.57
CA GLN A 278 -7.06 -2.40 10.24
C GLN A 278 -7.76 -3.44 9.34
N THR A 279 -8.66 -4.24 9.91
CA THR A 279 -9.27 -5.38 9.23
C THR A 279 -10.56 -4.95 8.54
N LYS A 280 -10.63 -5.17 7.23
CA LYS A 280 -11.82 -4.82 6.44
C LYS A 280 -13.02 -5.67 6.90
N GLY A 281 -14.17 -5.03 7.12
CA GLY A 281 -15.43 -5.70 7.48
C GLY A 281 -15.71 -5.81 8.97
N VAL A 282 -14.79 -5.35 9.84
CA VAL A 282 -15.05 -5.22 11.27
C VAL A 282 -15.74 -3.88 11.54
N ASP A 283 -16.92 -3.90 12.16
CA ASP A 283 -17.56 -2.67 12.65
C ASP A 283 -17.26 -2.46 14.14
N ILE A 284 -16.57 -1.37 14.46
CA ILE A 284 -16.21 -1.00 15.83
C ILE A 284 -17.44 -0.83 16.74
N SER A 285 -18.61 -0.50 16.16
CA SER A 285 -19.85 -0.36 16.91
C SER A 285 -20.27 -1.65 17.61
N ASN A 286 -19.86 -2.80 17.07
CA ASN A 286 -20.19 -4.14 17.56
C ASN A 286 -19.24 -4.65 18.66
N ILE A 287 -18.23 -3.87 19.04
CA ILE A 287 -17.33 -4.22 20.14
C ILE A 287 -17.97 -3.73 21.45
N GLN A 288 -18.26 -4.61 22.38
CA GLN A 288 -18.71 -4.27 23.73
C GLN A 288 -18.05 -5.21 24.73
N ASP A 289 -17.54 -4.65 25.84
CA ASP A 289 -16.85 -5.40 26.90
C ASP A 289 -15.93 -6.53 26.38
N HIS A 290 -14.89 -6.18 25.62
CA HIS A 290 -13.90 -7.11 25.07
C HIS A 290 -14.47 -8.24 24.19
N SER A 291 -15.71 -8.11 23.74
CA SER A 291 -16.42 -9.06 22.89
C SER A 291 -16.90 -8.38 21.60
N TYR A 292 -16.80 -9.07 20.48
CA TYR A 292 -17.29 -8.64 19.18
C TYR A 292 -18.54 -9.44 18.84
N TYR A 293 -19.66 -8.74 18.69
CA TYR A 293 -20.95 -9.34 18.38
C TYR A 293 -21.21 -9.31 16.87
N THR A 294 -21.38 -10.48 16.27
CA THR A 294 -21.79 -10.55 14.86
C THR A 294 -23.25 -10.14 14.71
N TYR A 295 -23.57 -9.50 13.58
CA TYR A 295 -24.92 -9.04 13.26
C TYR A 295 -25.96 -10.16 13.44
N GLY A 296 -26.99 -9.92 14.27
CA GLY A 296 -28.05 -10.90 14.54
C GLY A 296 -27.93 -11.68 15.85
N MET A 297 -26.88 -11.48 16.66
CA MET A 297 -26.87 -11.94 18.05
C MET A 297 -27.40 -10.83 18.96
N GLU A 298 -28.52 -11.09 19.65
CA GLU A 298 -29.04 -10.20 20.68
C GLU A 298 -28.10 -10.25 21.89
N VAL A 299 -27.52 -9.11 22.25
CA VAL A 299 -26.73 -8.97 23.47
C VAL A 299 -27.71 -8.88 24.62
N HIS A 300 -27.84 -9.95 25.41
CA HIS A 300 -28.52 -9.82 26.70
C HIS A 300 -27.61 -9.03 27.66
N PRO A 301 -28.09 -7.95 28.29
CA PRO A 301 -27.29 -7.14 29.22
C PRO A 301 -26.73 -7.92 30.42
N ASP A 302 -27.26 -9.11 30.67
CA ASP A 302 -26.88 -10.00 31.77
C ASP A 302 -25.83 -11.05 31.41
N ASP A 303 -25.46 -11.20 30.13
CA ASP A 303 -24.39 -12.10 29.68
C ASP A 303 -23.02 -11.49 29.97
N LYS A 304 -22.68 -11.38 31.26
CA LYS A 304 -21.34 -11.00 31.70
C LYS A 304 -20.38 -12.14 31.41
N ILE A 305 -19.76 -12.06 30.24
CA ILE A 305 -18.63 -12.90 29.91
C ILE A 305 -17.50 -12.63 30.91
N GLN A 306 -17.02 -13.69 31.56
CA GLN A 306 -15.79 -13.60 32.33
C GLN A 306 -14.60 -13.58 31.38
N HIS A 307 -13.93 -12.43 31.31
CA HIS A 307 -12.67 -12.27 30.60
C HIS A 307 -11.50 -12.68 31.50
N PRO A 308 -10.44 -13.28 30.96
CA PRO A 308 -9.21 -13.52 31.71
C PRO A 308 -8.65 -12.22 32.27
N ALA A 309 -8.18 -12.23 33.52
CA ALA A 309 -7.68 -11.02 34.20
C ALA A 309 -6.64 -10.23 33.39
N TRP A 310 -5.81 -10.93 32.62
CA TRP A 310 -4.79 -10.29 31.79
C TRP A 310 -5.37 -9.31 30.77
N VAL A 311 -6.59 -9.53 30.26
CA VAL A 311 -7.22 -8.67 29.24
C VAL A 311 -7.44 -7.27 29.79
N HIS A 312 -7.83 -7.17 31.06
CA HIS A 312 -8.07 -5.90 31.73
C HIS A 312 -6.78 -5.21 32.19
N THR A 313 -5.67 -5.94 32.34
CA THR A 313 -4.38 -5.37 32.79
C THR A 313 -3.45 -5.00 31.63
N GLN A 314 -3.75 -5.40 30.40
CA GLN A 314 -2.95 -5.03 29.23
C GLN A 314 -3.10 -3.55 28.85
N LEU A 315 -2.13 -2.98 28.15
CA LEU A 315 -2.24 -1.60 27.66
C LEU A 315 -3.21 -1.47 26.48
N GLU A 316 -3.19 -2.47 25.59
CA GLU A 316 -4.13 -2.54 24.47
C GLU A 316 -5.44 -3.17 24.87
N TYR A 317 -6.51 -2.75 24.18
CA TYR A 317 -7.82 -3.36 24.27
C TYR A 317 -7.83 -4.62 23.41
N TYR A 318 -8.08 -5.79 24.02
CA TYR A 318 -8.17 -7.06 23.31
C TYR A 318 -9.62 -7.49 23.17
N VAL A 319 -9.99 -8.06 22.04
CA VAL A 319 -11.37 -8.43 21.73
C VAL A 319 -11.41 -9.88 21.28
N ARG A 320 -12.40 -10.64 21.75
CA ARG A 320 -12.74 -11.97 21.21
C ARG A 320 -14.08 -11.92 20.48
N VAL A 321 -14.36 -12.87 19.61
CA VAL A 321 -15.72 -13.03 19.07
C VAL A 321 -16.58 -13.72 20.14
N HIS A 322 -17.83 -13.28 20.27
CA HIS A 322 -18.83 -13.95 21.10
C HIS A 322 -19.31 -15.25 20.45
#